data_AF-A0A8J8JES3-F1
#
_entry.id   AF-A0A8J8JES3-F1
#
_cell.length_a   1.000
_cell.length_b   1.000
_cell.length_c   1.000
_cell.angle_alpha   90.00
_cell.angle_beta   90.00
_cell.angle_gamma   90.00
#
_symmetry.space_group_name_H-M   'P 1'
#
loop_
_entity.id
_entity.type
_entity.pdbx_description
1 polymer ?
#
loop_
_entity_poly.entity_id
_entity_poly.type
_entity_poly.pdbx_seq_one_letter_code
_entity_poly.pdbx_strand_id
1 'polypeptide(L)' 'MKSTLLQKRLQVVRERKKMLLLEEARLVRLSRQKKIAAEVLSKVRKEKFQVLMEEARLIRTLKQSGYPAV' A
#
# COMPACT_ATOMS: atom_id res chain seq x y z
N MET A 1 12.35 19.34 9.20
CA MET A 1 11.04 19.38 8.51
C MET A 1 10.82 18.29 7.45
N LYS A 2 11.79 17.94 6.59
CA LYS A 2 11.57 16.93 5.52
C LYS A 2 11.25 15.51 6.04
N SER A 3 11.91 15.08 7.13
CA SER A 3 11.67 13.77 7.75
C SER A 3 10.24 13.60 8.31
N THR A 4 9.69 14.65 8.93
CA THR A 4 8.32 14.61 9.48
C THR A 4 7.23 14.52 8.40
N LEU A 5 7.44 15.12 7.22
CA LEU A 5 6.50 14.97 6.10
C LEU A 5 6.53 13.57 5.47
N LEU A 6 7.73 12.99 5.30
CA LEU A 6 7.88 11.62 4.80
C LEU A 6 7.28 10.59 5.75
N GLN A 7 7.42 10.78 7.07
CA GLN A 7 6.79 9.95 8.09
C GLN A 7 5.26 10.03 8.03
N LYS A 8 4.68 11.23 7.89
CA LYS A 8 3.23 11.39 7.70
C LYS A 8 2.74 10.70 6.44
N ARG A 9 3.48 10.83 5.32
CA ARG A 9 3.13 10.14 4.07
C ARG A 9 3.20 8.62 4.24
N LEU A 10 4.21 8.11 4.93
CA LEU A 10 4.31 6.68 5.24
C LEU A 10 3.10 6.18 6.04
N GLN A 11 2.63 6.96 7.02
CA GLN A 11 1.43 6.62 7.79
C GLN A 11 0.19 6.51 6.89
N VAL A 12 -0.04 7.49 6.02
CA VAL A 12 -1.17 7.45 5.06
C VAL A 12 -1.08 6.23 4.13
N VAL A 13 0.11 5.92 3.63
CA VAL A 13 0.34 4.74 2.77
C VAL A 13 0.05 3.44 3.53
N ARG A 14 0.41 3.36 4.82
CA ARG A 14 0.09 2.20 5.67
C ARG A 14 -1.40 2.02 5.89
N GLU A 15 -2.13 3.11 6.15
CA GLU A 15 -3.59 3.05 6.30
C GLU A 15 -4.27 2.64 4.98
N ARG A 16 -3.84 3.20 3.84
CA ARG A 16 -4.34 2.79 2.52
C ARG A 16 -4.09 1.30 2.24
N LYS A 17 -2.90 0.80 2.59
CA LYS A 17 -2.56 -0.63 2.47
C LYS A 17 -3.52 -1.48 3.31
N LYS A 18 -3.80 -1.09 4.56
CA LYS A 18 -4.74 -1.80 5.45
C LYS A 18 -6.14 -1.87 4.84
N MET A 19 -6.64 -0.77 4.30
CA MET A 19 -7.95 -0.74 3.63
C MET A 19 -8.00 -1.66 2.41
N LEU A 20 -6.96 -1.67 1.57
CA LEU A 20 -6.89 -2.55 0.40
C LEU A 20 -6.82 -4.03 0.77
N LEU A 21 -6.17 -4.39 1.88
CA LEU A 21 -6.15 -5.77 2.38
C LEU A 21 -7.54 -6.24 2.83
N LEU A 22 -8.28 -5.39 3.52
CA LEU A 22 -9.65 -5.69 3.94
C LEU A 22 -10.58 -5.86 2.74
N GLU A 23 -10.48 -4.96 1.76
CA GLU A 23 -11.27 -5.02 0.54
C GLU A 23 -10.93 -6.24 -0.31
N GLU A 24 -9.65 -6.59 -0.44
CA GLU A 24 -9.23 -7.83 -1.11
C GLU A 24 -9.84 -9.06 -0.43
N ALA A 25 -9.77 -9.14 0.90
CA ALA A 25 -10.35 -10.25 1.66
C ALA A 25 -11.87 -10.36 1.45
N ARG A 26 -12.57 -9.22 1.39
CA ARG A 26 -14.00 -9.15 1.09
C ARG A 26 -14.29 -9.66 -0.33
N LEU A 27 -13.53 -9.18 -1.32
CA LEU A 27 -13.70 -9.56 -2.72
C LEU A 27 -13.34 -11.02 -2.99
N VAL A 28 -12.34 -11.59 -2.31
CA VAL A 28 -12.00 -13.02 -2.41
C VAL A 28 -13.17 -13.90 -1.94
N ARG A 29 -13.88 -13.49 -0.87
CA ARG A 29 -15.09 -14.21 -0.44
C ARG A 29 -16.22 -14.09 -1.47
N LEU A 30 -16.42 -12.89 -2.02
CA LEU A 30 -17.47 -12.62 -3.00
C LEU A 30 -17.18 -13.22 -4.39
N SER A 31 -15.92 -13.32 -4.81
CA SER A 31 -15.52 -13.84 -6.12
C SER A 31 -15.80 -15.34 -6.24
N ARG A 32 -15.85 -16.06 -5.12
CA ARG A 32 -16.32 -17.46 -5.07
C ARG A 32 -17.81 -17.59 -5.41
N GLN A 33 -18.58 -16.51 -5.26
CA GLN A 33 -20.03 -16.50 -5.47
C GLN A 33 -20.44 -15.79 -6.77
N LYS A 34 -19.72 -14.73 -7.19
CA LYS A 34 -20.08 -13.90 -8.35
C LYS A 34 -18.86 -13.55 -9.21
N LYS A 35 -18.96 -13.77 -10.53
CA LYS A 35 -17.88 -13.48 -11.50
C LYS A 35 -17.43 -12.01 -11.52
N ILE A 36 -18.34 -11.05 -11.31
CA ILE A 36 -18.04 -9.60 -11.28
C ILE A 36 -17.02 -9.25 -10.20
N ALA A 37 -17.07 -9.92 -9.04
CA ALA A 37 -16.13 -9.66 -7.95
C ALA A 37 -14.69 -10.08 -8.29
N ALA A 38 -14.48 -11.01 -9.24
CA ALA A 38 -13.15 -11.40 -9.70
C ALA A 38 -12.47 -10.27 -10.52
N GLU A 39 -13.23 -9.53 -11.32
CA GLU A 39 -12.69 -8.40 -12.08
C GLU A 39 -12.26 -7.26 -11.14
N VAL A 40 -13.11 -6.93 -10.17
CA VAL A 40 -12.80 -5.92 -9.14
C VAL A 40 -11.60 -6.35 -8.29
N LEU A 41 -11.52 -7.64 -7.91
CA LEU A 41 -10.38 -8.19 -7.18
C LEU A 41 -9.05 -7.97 -7.92
N SER A 42 -9.05 -8.12 -9.25
CA SER A 42 -7.85 -7.88 -10.05
C SER A 42 -7.37 -6.42 -10.01
N LYS A 43 -8.31 -5.46 -10.00
CA LYS A 43 -8.03 -4.03 -9.89
C LYS A 43 -7.47 -3.69 -8.50
N VAL A 44 -8.10 -4.20 -7.44
CA VAL A 44 -7.64 -4.02 -6.05
C VAL A 44 -6.25 -4.60 -5.83
N ARG A 45 -5.93 -5.76 -6.43
CA ARG A 45 -4.59 -6.35 -6.37
C ARG A 45 -3.52 -5.48 -7.02
N LYS A 46 -3.80 -4.88 -8.18
CA LYS A 46 -2.89 -3.96 -8.86
C LYS A 46 -2.62 -2.72 -8.00
N GLU A 47 -3.67 -2.12 -7.44
CA GLU A 47 -3.53 -0.97 -6.56
C GLU A 47 -2.73 -1.30 -5.30
N LYS A 48 -3.00 -2.45 -4.65
CA LYS A 48 -2.23 -2.93 -3.49
C LYS A 48 -0.75 -3.03 -3.79
N PHE A 49 -0.38 -3.55 -4.97
CA PHE A 49 1.01 -3.65 -5.39
C PHE A 49 1.68 -2.28 -5.56
N GLN A 50 0.98 -1.31 -6.14
CA GLN A 50 1.48 0.06 -6.26
C GLN A 50 1.72 0.71 -4.89
N VAL A 51 0.80 0.52 -3.95
CA VAL A 51 0.91 1.03 -2.57
C VAL A 51 2.09 0.37 -1.84
N LEU A 52 2.31 -0.93 -2.01
CA LEU A 52 3.49 -1.62 -1.45
C LEU A 52 4.81 -1.07 -2.01
N MET A 53 4.85 -0.78 -3.31
CA MET A 53 6.02 -0.18 -3.95
C MET A 53 6.27 1.27 -3.51
N GLU A 54 5.21 2.04 -3.23
CA GLU A 54 5.35 3.36 -2.62
C GLU A 54 5.87 3.27 -1.18
N GLU A 55 5.34 2.36 -0.37
CA GLU A 55 5.79 2.13 1.00
C GLU A 55 7.28 1.76 1.04
N ALA A 56 7.71 0.82 0.19
CA ALA A 56 9.11 0.40 0.11
C ALA A 56 10.04 1.55 -0.29
N ARG A 57 9.62 2.41 -1.23
CA ARG A 57 10.38 3.62 -1.62
C ARG A 57 10.51 4.60 -0.47
N LEU A 58 9.41 4.89 0.24
CA LEU A 58 9.42 5.80 1.39
C LEU A 58 10.32 5.28 2.51
N ILE A 59 10.25 3.99 2.82
CA ILE A 59 11.13 3.36 3.83
C ILE A 59 12.60 3.49 3.41
N ARG A 60 12.94 3.23 2.14
CA ARG A 60 14.31 3.37 1.64
C ARG A 60 14.81 4.81 1.77
N THR A 61 14.01 5.79 1.34
CA THR A 61 14.35 7.22 1.46
C THR A 61 14.55 7.63 2.91
N LEU A 62 13.67 7.18 3.82
CA LEU A 62 13.80 7.46 5.25
C LEU A 62 15.09 6.88 5.84
N LYS A 63 15.43 5.63 5.50
CA LYS A 63 16.69 4.99 5.92
C LYS A 63 17.91 5.78 5.43
N GLN A 64 17.92 6.16 4.16
CA GLN A 64 19.01 6.96 3.57
C GLN A 64 19.10 8.36 4.19
N SER A 65 17.97 8.98 4.55
CA SER A 65 17.99 10.30 5.19
C SER A 65 18.55 10.30 6.62
N GLY A 66 18.56 9.14 7.29
CA GLY A 66 19.11 8.97 8.64
C GLY A 66 20.57 8.54 8.67
N TYR A 67 21.14 8.17 7.52
CA TYR A 67 22.54 7.78 7.39
C TYR A 67 23.19 8.77 6.40
N PRO A 68 23.79 9.88 6.87
CA PRO A 68 24.57 10.70 5.96
C PRO A 68 25.69 9.80 5.40
N ALA A 69 25.75 9.69 4.08
CA ALA A 69 26.89 9.09 3.42
C ALA A 69 28.11 9.93 3.81
N VAL A 70 28.96 9.36 4.68
CA VAL A 70 30.29 9.88 5.00
C VAL A 70 31.17 9.70 3.77
#